data_AF-A0A6G1VHE8-F1
#
_entry.id   AF-A0A6G1VHE8-F1
#
_cell.length_a   1.000
_cell.length_b   1.000
_cell.length_c   1.000
_cell.angle_alpha   90.00
_cell.angle_beta   90.00
_cell.angle_gamma   90.00
#
_symmetry.space_group_name_H-M   'P 1'
#
loop_
_entity.id
_entity.type
_entity.pdbx_description
1 polymer ?
#
loop_
_entity_poly.entity_id
_entity_poly.type
_entity_poly.pdbx_seq_one_letter_code
_entity_poly.pdbx_strand_id
1 'polypeptide(L)' 'DGDVKFKDLAQAMYQFFGIKAKDCYRFYTDIRRRKNYSRTYFLDKMQEKLNEKMRRDDELERMRR' A
#
# COMPACT_ATOMS: atom_id res chain seq x y z
N ASP A 1 -29.90 0.42 -5.05
CA ASP A 1 -29.09 -0.65 -5.67
C ASP A 1 -27.66 -0.18 -5.82
N GLY A 2 -26.73 -0.75 -5.06
CA GLY A 2 -25.36 -0.24 -4.94
C GLY A 2 -24.34 -1.37 -5.05
N ASP A 3 -24.41 -2.16 -6.11
CA ASP A 3 -23.46 -3.24 -6.34
C ASP A 3 -22.22 -2.68 -7.06
N VAL A 4 -21.34 -2.02 -6.29
CA VAL A 4 -20.05 -1.56 -6.80
C VAL A 4 -19.16 -2.78 -6.95
N LYS A 5 -18.81 -3.11 -8.20
CA LYS A 5 -17.91 -4.23 -8.46
C LYS A 5 -16.57 -3.94 -7.81
N PHE A 6 -16.04 -4.93 -7.10
CA PHE A 6 -14.74 -4.86 -6.42
C PHE A 6 -13.61 -4.30 -7.32
N LYS A 7 -13.68 -4.58 -8.62
CA LYS A 7 -12.75 -4.07 -9.63
C LYS A 7 -12.77 -2.54 -9.75
N ASP A 8 -13.95 -1.93 -9.68
CA ASP A 8 -14.12 -0.48 -9.79
C ASP A 8 -13.65 0.22 -8.51
N LEU A 9 -13.90 -0.40 -7.34
CA LEU A 9 -13.35 0.06 -6.06
C LEU A 9 -11.81 -0.03 -6.05
N ALA A 10 -11.25 -1.16 -6.49
CA ALA A 10 -9.82 -1.36 -6.56
C ALA A 10 -9.17 -0.35 -7.52
N GLN A 11 -9.77 -0.11 -8.68
CA GLN A 11 -9.27 0.89 -9.64
C GLN A 11 -9.30 2.31 -9.06
N ALA A 12 -10.36 2.68 -8.33
CA ALA A 12 -10.44 3.96 -7.64
C ALA A 12 -9.36 4.09 -6.56
N MET A 13 -9.10 3.04 -5.77
CA MET A 13 -8.02 3.03 -4.78
C MET A 13 -6.64 3.14 -5.45
N TYR A 14 -6.39 2.42 -6.55
CA TYR A 14 -5.13 2.50 -7.27
C TYR A 14 -4.88 3.88 -7.85
N GLN A 15 -5.91 4.53 -8.39
CA GLN A 15 -5.82 5.92 -8.84
C GLN A 15 -5.60 6.89 -7.68
N PHE A 16 -6.31 6.71 -6.56
CA PHE A 16 -6.18 7.54 -5.36
C PHE A 16 -4.77 7.48 -4.76
N PHE A 17 -4.18 6.28 -4.67
CA PHE A 17 -2.82 6.09 -4.15
C PHE A 17 -1.72 6.25 -5.22
N GLY A 18 -2.06 6.53 -6.49
CA GLY A 18 -1.09 6.66 -7.59
C GLY A 18 -0.37 5.35 -7.96
N ILE A 19 -0.93 4.20 -7.60
CA ILE A 19 -0.34 2.88 -7.82
C ILE A 19 -0.76 2.36 -9.20
N LYS A 20 0.20 1.97 -10.05
CA LYS A 20 -0.11 1.32 -11.33
C LYS A 20 -0.66 -0.10 -11.08
N ALA A 21 -1.98 -0.23 -11.13
CA ALA A 21 -2.78 -1.43 -10.88
C ALA A 21 -2.45 -2.68 -11.74
N LYS A 22 -1.58 -2.56 -12.74
CA LYS A 22 -1.34 -3.62 -13.73
C LYS A 22 -0.70 -4.88 -13.13
N ASP A 23 -0.17 -4.79 -11.92
CA ASP A 23 0.58 -5.86 -11.26
C ASP A 23 -0.09 -6.40 -9.99
N CYS A 24 -1.35 -6.09 -9.66
CA CYS A 24 -1.97 -6.52 -8.38
C CYS A 24 -1.99 -8.04 -8.20
N TYR A 25 -2.27 -8.78 -9.27
CA TYR A 25 -2.20 -10.24 -9.25
C TYR A 25 -0.75 -10.76 -9.20
N ARG A 26 0.19 -10.02 -9.79
CA ARG A 26 1.62 -10.31 -9.74
C ARG A 26 2.18 -10.10 -8.33
N PHE A 27 1.82 -9.01 -7.66
CA PHE A 27 2.14 -8.77 -6.25
C PHE A 27 1.56 -9.87 -5.36
N TYR A 28 0.31 -10.28 -5.57
CA TYR A 28 -0.27 -11.43 -4.86
C TYR A 28 0.53 -12.72 -5.10
N THR A 29 0.93 -12.98 -6.34
CA THR A 29 1.72 -14.17 -6.71
C THR A 29 3.13 -14.11 -6.12
N ASP A 30 3.76 -12.95 -6.13
CA ASP A 30 5.11 -12.71 -5.58
C ASP A 30 5.11 -12.78 -4.05
N ILE A 31 4.06 -12.29 -3.38
CA ILE A 31 3.86 -12.47 -1.93
C ILE A 31 3.67 -13.96 -1.61
N ARG A 32 2.84 -14.67 -2.39
CA ARG A 32 2.57 -16.09 -2.20
C ARG A 32 3.79 -16.98 -2.48
N ARG A 33 4.68 -16.60 -3.39
CA ARG A 33 5.87 -17.39 -3.80
C ARG A 33 7.14 -17.10 -2.99
N ARG A 34 7.16 -16.12 -2.08
CA ARG A 34 8.35 -15.81 -1.26
C ARG A 34 8.59 -16.88 -0.19
N LYS A 35 9.81 -17.47 -0.19
CA LYS A 35 10.33 -18.39 0.83
C LYS A 35 10.82 -17.63 2.08
N ASN A 36 9.95 -16.89 2.74
CA ASN A 36 10.28 -16.28 4.03
C ASN A 36 9.27 -16.75 5.07
N TYR A 37 9.69 -16.85 6.34
CA TYR A 37 8.90 -17.47 7.41
C TYR A 37 7.52 -16.83 7.63
N SER A 38 7.36 -15.54 7.28
CA SER A 38 6.10 -14.83 7.38
C SER A 38 5.56 -14.40 6.02
N ARG A 39 4.33 -14.82 5.73
CA ARG A 39 3.56 -14.40 4.55
C ARG A 39 3.15 -12.91 4.59
N THR A 40 3.26 -12.26 5.75
CA THR A 40 2.83 -10.87 5.99
C THR A 40 3.99 -9.90 6.19
N TYR A 41 5.25 -10.34 6.07
CA TYR A 41 6.44 -9.48 6.23
C TYR A 41 6.38 -8.18 5.40
N PHE A 42 5.73 -8.23 4.24
CA PHE A 42 5.49 -7.05 3.41
C PHE A 42 4.62 -5.99 4.10
N LEU A 43 3.58 -6.39 4.82
CA LEU A 43 2.72 -5.49 5.60
C LEU A 43 3.50 -4.86 6.75
N ASP A 44 4.33 -5.65 7.43
CA ASP A 44 5.20 -5.15 8.51
C ASP A 44 6.17 -4.09 7.99
N LYS A 45 6.79 -4.31 6.82
CA LYS A 45 7.68 -3.34 6.18
C LYS A 45 6.96 -2.14 5.59
N MET A 46 5.74 -2.30 5.10
CA MET A 46 4.92 -1.18 4.64
C MET A 46 4.55 -0.28 5.82
N GLN A 47 4.15 -0.87 6.95
CA GLN A 47 3.85 -0.13 8.17
C GLN A 47 5.07 0.65 8.67
N GLU A 48 6.25 0.01 8.72
CA GLU A 48 7.51 0.66 9.10
C GLU A 48 7.80 1.89 8.22
N LYS A 49 7.66 1.76 6.89
CA LYS A 49 7.92 2.84 5.93
C LYS A 49 6.88 3.95 5.99
N LEU A 50 5.62 3.62 6.22
CA LEU A 50 4.55 4.61 6.34
C LEU A 50 4.75 5.46 7.59
N ASN A 51 5.04 4.82 8.72
CA ASN A 51 5.33 5.52 9.99
C ASN A 51 6.57 6.42 9.87
N GLU A 52 7.63 5.95 9.19
CA GLU A 52 8.83 6.77 8.93
C GLU A 52 8.49 8.02 8.11
N LYS A 53 7.64 7.89 7.09
CA LYS A 53 7.19 9.01 6.26
C LYS A 53 6.36 10.01 7.07
N MET A 54 5.37 9.53 7.83
CA MET A 54 4.53 10.41 8.67
C MET A 54 5.38 11.21 9.65
N ARG A 55 6.36 10.58 10.31
CA ARG A 55 7.26 11.28 11.23
C ARG A 55 8.08 12.36 10.54
N ARG A 56 8.58 12.13 9.32
CA ARG A 56 9.28 13.15 8.53
C ARG A 56 8.36 14.31 8.16
N ASP A 57 7.14 14.01 7.75
CA ASP A 57 6.16 15.03 7.39
C ASP A 57 5.81 15.91 8.61
N ASP A 58 5.62 15.31 9.79
CA ASP A 58 5.42 16.02 11.06
C ASP A 58 6.62 16.91 11.45
N GLU A 59 7.85 16.40 11.27
CA GLU A 59 9.08 17.17 11.50
C GLU A 59 9.18 18.39 10.56
N LEU A 60 8.86 18.21 9.28
CA LEU A 60 8.84 19.29 8.29
C LEU A 60 7.75 20.34 8.60
N GLU A 61 6.59 19.92 9.10
CA GLU A 61 5.53 20.84 9.52
C GLU A 61 5.95 21.67 10.74
N ARG A 62 6.68 21.08 11.69
CA ARG A 62 7.25 21.81 12.85
C ARG A 62 8.29 22.84 12.46
N MET A 63 9.12 22.58 11.45
CA MET A 63 10.12 23.55 10.97
C MET A 63 9.51 24.74 10.22
N ARG A 64 8.24 24.63 9.79
CA ARG A 64 7.52 25.70 9.08
C ARG A 64 6.75 26.62 10.03
N ARG A 65 6.56 26.24 11.30
CA ARG A 65 5.97 27.08 12.36
C ARG A 65 7.07 27.83 13.10
#